data_AF-A0A6L5E1X0-F1
#
_entry.id   AF-A0A6L5E1X0-F1
#
_cell.length_a   1.000
_cell.length_b   1.000
_cell.length_c   1.000
_cell.angle_alpha   90.00
_cell.angle_beta   90.00
_cell.angle_gamma   90.00
#
_symmetry.space_group_name_H-M   'P 1'
#
loop_
_entity.id
_entity.type
_entity.pdbx_description
1 polymer ?
#
loop_
_entity_poly.entity_id
_entity_poly.type
_entity_poly.pdbx_seq_one_letter_code
_entity_poly.pdbx_strand_id
1 'polypeptide(L)'
;MKKIFQTTDLKATIHSYVIITLGLLIGSLAWTGFIIPSGIVGSGVSGIATIIYFVTGIKVGYSVFLINTVFLLVSLRILGFGFGVKTLYGIFVISFFLWLFQSIITEPLVSDKFMCSIIGGIMAGASAGMILSRGGSTGGTDILAMMINKYKNYSPGQLLLTIDVIIISSSYFLENSIEQVVYGFVTMGVSAFCVDMIIEGSKQSVQIFIFTQKPEEIRNEIIGTLDQGLTVLNGSGGYSKKDVQVLMVLAKKRESQAILRMIKLVDPDAFISMGSVMGVYGKGFDKIKS
;
A
#
# COMPACT_ATOMS: atom_id res chain seq x y z
N MET A 1 -11.41 -1.55 -34.23
CA MET A 1 -10.89 -0.20 -33.94
C MET A 1 -12.04 0.80 -33.88
N LYS A 2 -12.49 1.20 -32.68
CA LYS A 2 -13.06 2.50 -32.30
C LYS A 2 -13.81 2.35 -30.96
N LYS A 3 -13.62 3.34 -30.08
CA LYS A 3 -14.19 3.53 -28.72
C LYS A 3 -13.56 2.74 -27.57
N ILE A 4 -12.33 3.10 -27.20
CA ILE A 4 -11.80 2.95 -25.83
C ILE A 4 -11.32 4.32 -25.36
N PHE A 5 -12.27 5.23 -25.15
CA PHE A 5 -12.10 6.35 -24.23
C PHE A 5 -13.37 6.33 -23.40
N GLN A 6 -13.39 5.41 -22.42
CA GLN A 6 -14.35 5.47 -21.34
C GLN A 6 -14.13 6.80 -20.64
N THR A 7 -15.18 7.61 -20.63
CA THR A 7 -15.34 8.77 -19.76
C THR A 7 -14.92 8.38 -18.34
N THR A 8 -13.77 8.84 -17.90
CA THR A 8 -13.34 8.71 -16.52
C THR A 8 -14.41 9.35 -15.66
N ASP A 9 -15.07 8.58 -14.79
CA ASP A 9 -16.04 9.12 -13.84
C ASP A 9 -15.37 10.26 -13.05
N LEU A 10 -15.85 11.49 -13.27
CA LEU A 10 -15.28 12.70 -12.68
C LEU A 10 -15.21 12.57 -11.15
N LYS A 11 -16.22 11.93 -10.55
CA LYS A 11 -16.28 11.65 -9.11
C LYS A 11 -15.15 10.72 -8.67
N ALA A 12 -14.89 9.65 -9.42
CA ALA A 12 -13.80 8.73 -9.14
C ALA A 12 -12.41 9.39 -9.29
N THR A 13 -12.29 10.32 -10.25
CA THR A 13 -11.06 11.09 -10.47
C THR A 13 -10.81 12.04 -9.32
N ILE A 14 -11.80 12.85 -8.92
CA ILE A 14 -11.70 13.76 -7.77
C ILE A 14 -11.37 12.99 -6.49
N HIS A 15 -12.09 11.89 -6.23
CA HIS A 15 -11.85 11.05 -5.07
C HIS A 15 -10.41 10.50 -5.04
N SER A 16 -9.85 10.16 -6.20
CA SER A 16 -8.45 9.71 -6.30
C SER A 16 -7.47 10.82 -5.93
N TYR A 17 -7.67 12.05 -6.42
CA TYR A 17 -6.82 13.18 -6.07
C TYR A 17 -6.94 13.55 -4.60
N VAL A 18 -8.14 13.52 -4.00
CA VAL A 18 -8.32 13.76 -2.55
C VAL A 18 -7.50 12.78 -1.71
N ILE A 19 -7.56 11.48 -2.04
CA ILE A 19 -6.76 10.46 -1.34
C ILE A 19 -5.26 10.70 -1.52
N ILE A 20 -4.83 11.07 -2.72
CA ILE A 20 -3.44 11.41 -3.00
C ILE A 20 -3.01 12.61 -2.16
N THR A 21 -3.77 13.70 -2.14
CA THR A 21 -3.46 14.91 -1.35
C THR A 21 -3.38 14.61 0.15
N LEU A 22 -4.34 13.84 0.69
CA LEU A 22 -4.30 13.41 2.08
C LEU A 22 -3.06 12.57 2.39
N GLY A 23 -2.73 11.62 1.51
CA GLY A 23 -1.50 10.84 1.62
C GLY A 23 -0.26 11.74 1.64
N LEU A 24 -0.17 12.72 0.74
CA LEU A 24 0.98 13.64 0.65
C LEU A 24 1.10 14.53 1.89
N LEU A 25 -0.01 14.96 2.48
CA LEU A 25 -0.04 15.73 3.73
C LEU A 25 0.48 14.87 4.90
N ILE A 26 -0.04 13.64 5.04
CA ILE A 26 0.42 12.68 6.06
C ILE A 26 1.92 12.40 5.89
N GLY A 27 2.36 12.15 4.65
CA GLY A 27 3.77 11.89 4.36
C GLY A 27 4.66 13.08 4.70
N SER A 28 4.24 14.30 4.32
CA SER A 28 5.02 15.50 4.63
C SER A 28 5.14 15.73 6.14
N LEU A 29 4.08 15.50 6.91
CA LEU A 29 4.12 15.55 8.37
C LEU A 29 4.99 14.44 8.97
N ALA A 30 4.97 13.23 8.40
CA ALA A 30 5.85 12.15 8.84
C ALA A 30 7.32 12.57 8.76
N TRP A 31 7.71 13.12 7.60
CA TRP A 31 9.08 13.55 7.36
C TRP A 31 9.48 14.75 8.21
N THR A 32 8.67 15.81 8.22
CA THR A 32 9.02 17.08 8.87
C THR A 32 8.74 17.10 10.36
N GLY A 33 7.83 16.27 10.86
CA GLY A 33 7.48 16.20 12.28
C GLY A 33 8.22 15.13 13.07
N PHE A 34 8.65 14.04 12.43
CA PHE A 34 9.24 12.90 13.14
C PHE A 34 10.62 12.51 12.61
N ILE A 35 10.81 12.39 11.29
CA ILE A 35 12.03 11.80 10.73
C ILE A 35 13.18 12.81 10.69
N ILE A 36 13.01 13.92 9.95
CA ILE A 36 14.04 14.94 9.72
C ILE A 36 14.51 15.59 11.03
N PRO A 37 13.63 16.14 11.89
CA PRO A 37 14.09 16.84 13.09
C PRO A 37 14.68 15.89 14.16
N SER A 38 14.44 14.57 14.08
CA SER A 38 15.07 13.59 14.95
C SER A 38 16.47 13.15 14.49
N GLY A 39 16.96 13.68 13.35
CA GLY A 39 18.23 13.28 12.74
C GLY A 39 18.18 11.90 12.08
N ILE A 40 16.99 11.39 11.78
CA ILE A 40 16.84 10.06 11.17
C ILE A 40 16.90 10.22 9.65
N VAL A 41 17.78 9.46 9.01
CA VAL A 41 17.77 9.34 7.55
C VAL A 41 16.78 8.24 7.17
N GLY A 42 15.64 8.66 6.63
CA GLY A 42 14.64 7.74 6.08
C GLY A 42 15.04 7.18 4.72
N SER A 43 14.10 6.51 4.07
CA SER A 43 14.30 5.85 2.78
C SER A 43 14.04 6.75 1.56
N GLY A 44 14.46 6.28 0.38
CA GLY A 44 14.11 6.85 -0.91
C GLY A 44 14.72 8.21 -1.22
N VAL A 45 14.12 8.91 -2.19
CA VAL A 45 14.58 10.24 -2.60
C VAL A 45 14.47 11.27 -1.47
N SER A 46 13.46 11.15 -0.60
CA SER A 46 13.38 11.96 0.61
C SER A 46 14.56 11.71 1.55
N GLY A 47 15.03 10.46 1.69
CA GLY A 47 16.25 10.14 2.44
C GLY A 47 17.50 10.80 1.84
N ILE A 48 17.67 10.72 0.52
CA ILE A 48 18.77 11.41 -0.20
C ILE A 48 18.67 12.93 0.02
N ALA A 49 17.46 13.49 -0.05
CA ALA A 49 17.23 14.90 0.18
C ALA A 49 17.51 15.33 1.63
N THR A 50 17.21 14.47 2.62
CA THR A 50 17.58 14.67 4.03
C THR A 50 19.10 14.66 4.21
N ILE A 51 19.82 13.75 3.54
CA ILE A 51 21.29 13.76 3.54
C ILE A 51 21.82 15.08 2.99
N ILE A 52 21.31 15.54 1.84
CA ILE A 52 21.68 16.84 1.26
C ILE A 52 21.40 17.97 2.25
N TYR A 53 20.25 17.95 2.92
CA TYR A 53 19.88 18.94 3.93
C TYR A 53 20.87 18.94 5.10
N PHE A 54 21.25 17.77 5.65
CA PHE A 54 22.20 17.70 6.76
C PHE A 54 23.60 18.20 6.39
N VAL A 55 24.01 18.04 5.13
CA VAL A 55 25.33 18.52 4.65
C VAL A 55 25.30 20.00 4.26
N THR A 56 24.23 20.48 3.64
CA THR A 56 24.21 21.78 2.94
C THR A 56 23.26 22.81 3.55
N GLY A 57 22.33 22.39 4.42
CA GLY A 57 21.25 23.21 4.93
C GLY A 57 20.13 23.51 3.93
N ILE A 58 20.21 23.03 2.68
CA ILE A 58 19.16 23.23 1.67
C ILE A 58 17.91 22.45 2.09
N LYS A 59 16.78 23.16 2.23
CA LYS A 59 15.49 22.55 2.61
C LYS A 59 15.15 21.38 1.70
N VAL A 60 14.65 20.30 2.30
CA VAL A 60 14.43 18.98 1.68
C VAL A 60 13.51 19.09 0.46
N GLY A 61 12.50 19.97 0.51
CA GLY A 61 11.57 20.19 -0.60
C GLY A 61 12.23 20.55 -1.94
N TYR A 62 13.33 21.29 -1.95
CA TYR A 62 14.04 21.64 -3.19
C TYR A 62 14.73 20.43 -3.82
N SER A 63 15.46 19.66 -2.99
CA SER A 63 16.16 18.46 -3.43
C SER A 63 15.20 17.38 -3.91
N VAL A 64 14.08 17.17 -3.19
CA VAL A 64 13.01 16.25 -3.59
C VAL A 64 12.44 16.64 -4.94
N PHE A 65 12.10 17.92 -5.15
CA PHE A 65 11.57 18.40 -6.42
C PHE A 65 12.51 18.14 -7.60
N LEU A 66 13.80 18.45 -7.43
CA LEU A 66 14.81 18.30 -8.47
C LEU A 66 15.01 16.83 -8.85
N ILE A 67 15.27 15.97 -7.86
CA ILE A 67 15.55 14.54 -8.09
C ILE A 67 14.32 13.86 -8.70
N ASN A 68 13.13 14.16 -8.19
CA ASN A 68 11.90 13.56 -8.68
C ASN A 68 11.51 14.02 -10.08
N THR A 69 11.85 15.25 -10.46
CA THR A 69 11.66 15.71 -11.83
C THR A 69 12.47 14.84 -12.80
N VAL A 70 13.72 14.48 -12.46
CA VAL A 70 14.53 13.57 -13.27
C VAL A 70 13.90 12.18 -13.36
N PHE A 71 13.45 11.62 -12.23
CA PHE A 71 12.83 10.28 -12.21
C PHE A 71 11.51 10.25 -13.01
N LEU A 72 10.71 11.30 -12.93
CA LEU A 72 9.47 11.43 -13.68
C LEU A 72 9.70 11.43 -15.19
N LEU A 73 10.73 12.14 -15.67
CA LEU A 73 11.07 12.17 -17.10
C LEU A 73 11.41 10.77 -17.62
N VAL A 74 12.12 9.96 -16.83
CA VAL A 74 12.42 8.57 -17.16
C VAL A 74 11.16 7.70 -17.11
N SER A 75 10.33 7.87 -16.07
CA SER A 75 9.17 7.01 -15.86
C SER A 75 8.04 7.24 -16.85
N LEU A 76 7.93 8.43 -17.45
CA LEU A 76 6.91 8.73 -18.47
C LEU A 76 6.98 7.76 -19.66
N ARG A 77 8.19 7.35 -20.06
CA ARG A 77 8.39 6.36 -21.14
C ARG A 77 7.98 4.95 -20.75
N ILE A 78 8.10 4.60 -19.46
CA ILE A 78 7.89 3.23 -18.98
C ILE A 78 6.47 3.02 -18.48
N LEU A 79 5.92 3.92 -17.64
CA LEU A 79 4.64 3.74 -16.94
C LEU A 79 3.45 4.40 -17.66
N GLY A 80 3.71 5.30 -18.61
CA GLY A 80 2.69 5.96 -19.42
C GLY A 80 2.16 7.27 -18.83
N PHE A 81 1.39 8.00 -19.65
CA PHE A 81 1.04 9.41 -19.40
C PHE A 81 0.09 9.61 -18.20
N GLY A 82 -0.86 8.68 -17.98
CA GLY A 82 -1.81 8.77 -16.87
C GLY A 82 -1.15 8.69 -15.48
N PHE A 83 -0.14 7.83 -15.34
CA PHE A 83 0.71 7.77 -14.14
C PHE A 83 1.54 9.04 -13.98
N GLY A 84 2.09 9.54 -15.10
CA GLY A 84 2.90 10.75 -15.15
C GLY A 84 2.21 11.99 -14.60
N VAL A 85 0.96 12.24 -14.99
CA VAL A 85 0.20 13.43 -14.54
C VAL A 85 -0.05 13.39 -13.03
N LYS A 86 -0.49 12.24 -12.50
CA LYS A 86 -0.74 12.08 -11.05
C LYS A 86 0.56 12.18 -10.24
N THR A 87 1.65 11.66 -10.78
CA THR A 87 2.97 11.70 -10.13
C THR A 87 3.55 13.11 -10.18
N LEU A 88 3.40 13.84 -11.29
CA LEU A 88 3.78 15.25 -11.38
C LEU A 88 3.04 16.09 -10.31
N TYR A 89 1.73 15.89 -10.20
CA TYR A 89 0.94 16.51 -9.14
C TYR A 89 1.48 16.15 -7.75
N GLY A 90 1.75 14.87 -7.50
CA GLY A 90 2.33 14.39 -6.25
C GLY A 90 3.67 15.06 -5.91
N ILE A 91 4.59 15.14 -6.87
CA ILE A 91 5.91 15.77 -6.75
C ILE A 91 5.78 17.23 -6.35
N PHE A 92 4.92 18.01 -7.02
CA PHE A 92 4.72 19.41 -6.67
C PHE A 92 4.17 19.57 -5.26
N VAL A 93 3.14 18.79 -4.91
CA VAL A 93 2.45 18.92 -3.63
C VAL A 93 3.31 18.44 -2.46
N ILE A 94 4.02 17.31 -2.58
CA ILE A 94 4.95 16.86 -1.52
C ILE A 94 6.09 17.86 -1.33
N SER A 95 6.66 18.38 -2.42
CA SER A 95 7.80 19.30 -2.34
C SER A 95 7.40 20.61 -1.66
N PHE A 96 6.19 21.11 -1.99
CA PHE A 96 5.60 22.27 -1.34
C PHE A 96 5.35 22.03 0.16
N PHE A 97 4.69 20.92 0.52
CA PHE A 97 4.40 20.65 1.93
C PHE A 97 5.63 20.34 2.76
N LEU A 98 6.63 19.64 2.20
CA LEU A 98 7.92 19.45 2.87
C LEU A 98 8.61 20.79 3.13
N TRP A 99 8.67 21.68 2.13
CA TRP A 99 9.23 23.02 2.31
C TRP A 99 8.45 23.84 3.35
N LEU A 100 7.12 23.80 3.30
CA LEU A 100 6.25 24.54 4.22
C LEU A 100 6.38 24.03 5.65
N PHE A 101 6.19 22.73 5.87
CA PHE A 101 6.23 22.15 7.21
C PHE A 101 7.63 22.16 7.82
N GLN A 102 8.70 21.97 7.03
CA GLN A 102 10.07 22.14 7.54
C GLN A 102 10.35 23.60 7.97
N SER A 103 9.60 24.57 7.45
CA SER A 103 9.72 25.98 7.86
C SER A 103 8.96 26.29 9.16
N ILE A 104 7.99 25.46 9.53
CA ILE A 104 7.11 25.67 10.69
C ILE A 104 7.51 24.75 11.85
N ILE A 105 7.86 23.50 11.55
CA ILE A 105 8.23 22.46 12.50
C ILE A 105 9.74 22.31 12.44
N THR A 106 10.43 22.89 13.43
CA THR A 106 11.90 22.84 13.55
C THR A 106 12.37 21.77 14.51
N GLU A 107 11.52 21.38 15.48
CA GLU A 107 11.81 20.39 16.51
C GLU A 107 10.92 19.15 16.33
N PRO A 108 11.36 17.97 16.78
CA PRO A 108 10.59 16.76 16.62
C PRO A 108 9.33 16.83 17.50
N LEU A 109 8.19 16.39 16.95
CA LEU A 109 6.90 16.39 17.66
C LEU A 109 6.89 15.45 18.87
N VAL A 110 7.82 14.48 18.89
CA VAL A 110 8.05 13.55 19.99
C VAL A 110 9.55 13.52 20.26
N SER A 111 9.96 13.48 21.54
CA SER A 111 11.37 13.53 21.92
C SER A 111 12.13 12.21 21.72
N ASP A 112 11.43 11.07 21.82
CA ASP A 112 12.05 9.75 21.69
C ASP A 112 12.27 9.35 20.22
N LYS A 113 13.54 9.13 19.85
CA LYS A 113 13.94 8.80 18.47
C LYS A 113 13.36 7.49 17.97
N PHE A 114 13.20 6.48 18.85
CA PHE A 114 12.62 5.21 18.45
C PHE A 114 11.12 5.36 18.15
N MET A 115 10.38 6.10 18.99
CA MET A 115 8.99 6.46 18.73
C MET A 115 8.85 7.27 17.43
N CYS A 116 9.72 8.25 17.19
CA CYS A 116 9.78 8.98 15.92
C CYS A 116 10.03 8.04 14.74
N SER A 117 10.90 7.05 14.90
CA SER A 117 11.20 6.07 13.85
C SER A 117 9.97 5.23 13.48
N ILE A 118 9.23 4.76 14.48
CA ILE A 118 8.02 3.94 14.30
C ILE A 118 6.87 4.80 13.74
N ILE A 119 6.55 5.93 14.36
CA ILE A 119 5.43 6.79 13.95
C ILE A 119 5.70 7.38 12.56
N GLY A 120 6.89 7.93 12.35
CA GLY A 120 7.34 8.42 11.05
C GLY A 120 7.29 7.32 9.99
N GLY A 121 7.75 6.10 10.34
CA GLY A 121 7.69 4.93 9.47
C GLY A 121 6.26 4.55 9.07
N ILE A 122 5.34 4.46 10.03
CA ILE A 122 3.92 4.14 9.79
C ILE A 122 3.29 5.20 8.89
N MET A 123 3.47 6.49 9.21
CA MET A 123 2.85 7.59 8.46
C MET A 123 3.43 7.70 7.04
N ALA A 124 4.75 7.58 6.89
CA ALA A 124 5.40 7.62 5.57
C ALA A 124 5.00 6.40 4.71
N GLY A 125 4.94 5.21 5.30
CA GLY A 125 4.49 4.01 4.61
C GLY A 125 3.01 4.08 4.23
N ALA A 126 2.17 4.61 5.13
CA ALA A 126 0.75 4.80 4.87
C ALA A 126 0.51 5.81 3.73
N SER A 127 1.24 6.93 3.76
CA SER A 127 1.26 7.93 2.70
C SER A 127 1.57 7.31 1.34
N ALA A 128 2.71 6.62 1.23
CA ALA A 128 3.12 5.97 0.00
C ALA A 128 2.08 4.93 -0.45
N GLY A 129 1.62 4.03 0.43
CA GLY A 129 0.60 3.04 0.12
C GLY A 129 -0.70 3.66 -0.43
N MET A 130 -1.20 4.75 0.18
CA MET A 130 -2.40 5.46 -0.27
C MET A 130 -2.23 6.03 -1.68
N ILE A 131 -1.09 6.67 -1.96
CA ILE A 131 -0.81 7.31 -3.24
C ILE A 131 -0.63 6.26 -4.35
N LEU A 132 0.16 5.21 -4.07
CA LEU A 132 0.40 4.09 -4.99
C LEU A 132 -0.91 3.34 -5.30
N SER A 133 -1.79 3.17 -4.32
CA SER A 133 -3.11 2.54 -4.52
C SER A 133 -4.02 3.28 -5.52
N ARG A 134 -3.76 4.57 -5.75
CA ARG A 134 -4.49 5.41 -6.72
C ARG A 134 -3.73 5.63 -8.03
N GLY A 135 -2.62 4.91 -8.24
CA GLY A 135 -1.81 4.98 -9.45
C GLY A 135 -1.04 6.30 -9.60
N GLY A 136 -0.75 6.98 -8.48
CA GLY A 136 0.22 8.06 -8.41
C GLY A 136 1.49 7.59 -7.69
N SER A 137 2.41 8.51 -7.45
CA SER A 137 3.62 8.30 -6.65
C SER A 137 3.96 9.58 -5.89
N THR A 138 4.65 9.45 -4.76
CA THR A 138 5.23 10.58 -4.02
C THR A 138 6.36 11.26 -4.77
N GLY A 139 6.86 10.63 -5.83
CA GLY A 139 8.15 10.94 -6.40
C GLY A 139 9.24 10.37 -5.51
N GLY A 140 9.94 9.38 -6.02
CA GLY A 140 11.10 8.81 -5.34
C GLY A 140 11.44 7.41 -5.80
N THR A 141 11.93 6.59 -4.87
CA THR A 141 12.25 5.18 -5.13
C THR A 141 10.99 4.36 -5.40
N ASP A 142 9.81 4.88 -5.10
CA ASP A 142 8.52 4.29 -5.48
C ASP A 142 8.26 4.34 -7.00
N ILE A 143 8.77 5.35 -7.71
CA ILE A 143 8.78 5.37 -9.20
C ILE A 143 9.64 4.22 -9.72
N LEU A 144 10.84 4.04 -9.14
CA LEU A 144 11.74 2.93 -9.50
C LEU A 144 11.10 1.57 -9.20
N ALA A 145 10.50 1.42 -8.02
CA ALA A 145 9.80 0.21 -7.62
C ALA A 145 8.64 -0.12 -8.59
N MET A 146 7.83 0.86 -8.97
CA MET A 146 6.76 0.67 -9.96
C MET A 146 7.29 0.29 -11.35
N MET A 147 8.38 0.92 -11.81
CA MET A 147 9.00 0.58 -13.09
C MET A 147 9.51 -0.85 -13.12
N ILE A 148 10.12 -1.33 -12.03
CA ILE A 148 10.56 -2.72 -11.90
C ILE A 148 9.36 -3.66 -11.78
N ASN A 149 8.37 -3.30 -10.95
CA ASN A 149 7.17 -4.11 -10.72
C ASN A 149 6.35 -4.33 -12.00
N LYS A 150 6.38 -3.36 -12.94
CA LYS A 150 5.77 -3.50 -14.26
C LYS A 150 6.25 -4.75 -15.01
N TYR A 151 7.48 -5.21 -14.77
CA TYR A 151 8.09 -6.37 -15.43
C TYR A 151 8.33 -7.57 -14.49
N LYS A 152 8.34 -7.38 -13.16
CA LYS A 152 8.61 -8.43 -12.16
C LYS A 152 7.64 -8.38 -10.98
N ASN A 153 7.13 -9.51 -10.49
CA ASN A 153 6.15 -9.56 -9.38
C ASN A 153 6.80 -9.57 -7.99
N TYR A 154 7.62 -8.57 -7.67
CA TYR A 154 8.09 -8.35 -6.29
C TYR A 154 7.08 -7.49 -5.52
N SER A 155 6.99 -7.64 -4.19
CA SER A 155 6.17 -6.69 -3.42
C SER A 155 6.76 -5.28 -3.56
N PRO A 156 5.94 -4.22 -3.67
CA PRO A 156 6.44 -2.85 -3.72
C PRO A 156 7.35 -2.52 -2.53
N GLY A 157 7.01 -2.98 -1.33
CA GLY A 157 7.83 -2.85 -0.13
C GLY A 157 9.22 -3.49 -0.27
N GLN A 158 9.33 -4.71 -0.79
CA GLN A 158 10.63 -5.37 -1.02
C GLN A 158 11.53 -4.60 -1.97
N LEU A 159 10.97 -4.02 -3.03
CA LEU A 159 11.73 -3.20 -3.99
C LEU A 159 12.24 -1.90 -3.37
N LEU A 160 11.41 -1.25 -2.55
CA LEU A 160 11.82 -0.08 -1.77
C LEU A 160 12.98 -0.44 -0.84
N LEU A 161 12.81 -1.49 -0.02
CA LEU A 161 13.84 -1.97 0.91
C LEU A 161 15.20 -2.18 0.23
N THR A 162 15.23 -2.81 -0.94
CA THR A 162 16.47 -3.12 -1.65
C THR A 162 17.23 -1.85 -2.07
N ILE A 163 16.51 -0.85 -2.58
CA ILE A 163 17.12 0.43 -3.01
C ILE A 163 17.56 1.24 -1.79
N ASP A 164 16.76 1.18 -0.73
CA ASP A 164 16.89 2.06 0.44
C ASP A 164 17.99 1.62 1.40
N VAL A 165 18.39 0.33 1.40
CA VAL A 165 19.52 -0.15 2.20
C VAL A 165 20.82 0.62 1.90
N ILE A 166 21.08 0.93 0.62
CA ILE A 166 22.28 1.69 0.22
C ILE A 166 22.19 3.13 0.76
N ILE A 167 21.03 3.76 0.65
CA ILE A 167 20.80 5.14 1.08
C ILE A 167 20.98 5.25 2.59
N ILE A 168 20.34 4.38 3.36
CA ILE A 168 20.41 4.40 4.83
C ILE A 168 21.81 4.02 5.31
N SER A 169 22.46 3.03 4.69
CA SER A 169 23.84 2.68 5.05
C SER A 169 24.80 3.85 4.80
N SER A 170 24.54 4.67 3.77
CA SER A 170 25.38 5.84 3.48
C SER A 170 25.29 6.93 4.54
N SER A 171 24.22 6.96 5.36
CA SER A 171 24.07 7.94 6.45
C SER A 171 25.07 7.74 7.58
N TYR A 172 25.64 6.53 7.71
CA TYR A 172 26.71 6.25 8.66
C TYR A 172 27.89 7.22 8.49
N PHE A 173 28.24 7.53 7.24
CA PHE A 173 29.37 8.41 6.93
C PHE A 173 29.11 9.89 7.26
N LEU A 174 27.87 10.27 7.56
CA LEU A 174 27.50 11.65 7.93
C LEU A 174 27.60 11.86 9.44
N GLU A 175 26.94 11.00 10.21
CA GLU A 175 26.81 11.17 11.66
C GLU A 175 27.78 10.29 12.47
N ASN A 176 28.47 9.34 11.83
CA ASN A 176 29.30 8.30 12.47
C ASN A 176 28.56 7.55 13.59
N SER A 177 27.23 7.51 13.53
CA SER A 177 26.36 6.92 14.55
C SER A 177 25.65 5.68 13.99
N ILE A 178 25.96 4.53 14.57
CA ILE A 178 25.27 3.27 14.25
C ILE A 178 23.80 3.36 14.67
N GLU A 179 23.49 4.04 15.76
CA GLU A 179 22.12 4.19 16.26
C GLU A 179 21.21 4.86 15.23
N GLN A 180 21.69 5.89 14.56
CA GLN A 180 20.92 6.64 13.55
C GLN A 180 20.66 5.82 12.29
N VAL A 181 21.63 4.99 11.89
CA VAL A 181 21.48 4.02 10.81
C VAL A 181 20.41 2.97 11.18
N VAL A 182 20.45 2.46 12.42
CA VAL A 182 19.46 1.49 12.92
C VAL A 182 18.06 2.11 12.97
N TYR A 183 17.91 3.35 13.44
CA TYR A 183 16.63 4.07 13.39
C TYR A 183 16.12 4.21 11.96
N GLY A 184 16.99 4.56 11.00
CA GLY A 184 16.66 4.57 9.59
C GLY A 184 16.14 3.22 9.07
N PHE A 185 16.80 2.12 9.43
CA PHE A 185 16.35 0.77 9.07
C PHE A 185 15.02 0.38 9.71
N VAL A 186 14.77 0.77 10.96
CA VAL A 186 13.47 0.57 11.63
C VAL A 186 12.38 1.35 10.90
N THR A 187 12.59 2.65 10.64
CA THR A 187 11.65 3.48 9.88
C THR A 187 11.35 2.88 8.51
N MET A 188 12.39 2.44 7.79
CA MET A 188 12.27 1.81 6.49
C MET A 188 11.46 0.50 6.54
N GLY A 189 11.78 -0.41 7.46
CA GLY A 189 11.07 -1.69 7.59
C GLY A 189 9.59 -1.51 7.91
N VAL A 190 9.28 -0.57 8.82
CA VAL A 190 7.90 -0.22 9.17
C VAL A 190 7.18 0.42 7.99
N SER A 191 7.82 1.37 7.28
CA SER A 191 7.23 1.99 6.09
C SER A 191 6.92 0.96 5.00
N ALA A 192 7.85 0.06 4.69
CA ALA A 192 7.66 -0.97 3.68
C ALA A 192 6.49 -1.91 4.04
N PHE A 193 6.41 -2.32 5.30
CA PHE A 193 5.28 -3.12 5.79
C PHE A 193 3.94 -2.40 5.65
N CYS A 194 3.88 -1.11 6.00
CA CYS A 194 2.67 -0.30 5.85
C CYS A 194 2.26 -0.10 4.37
N VAL A 195 3.23 0.08 3.46
CA VAL A 195 2.97 0.15 2.01
C VAL A 195 2.31 -1.13 1.52
N ASP A 196 2.92 -2.28 1.83
CA ASP A 196 2.40 -3.59 1.41
C ASP A 196 1.02 -3.83 2.03
N MET A 197 0.82 -3.49 3.30
CA MET A 197 -0.49 -3.60 3.95
C MET A 197 -1.58 -2.79 3.25
N ILE A 198 -1.30 -1.57 2.79
CA ILE A 198 -2.31 -0.75 2.12
C ILE A 198 -2.55 -1.25 0.68
N ILE A 199 -1.49 -1.55 -0.06
CA ILE A 199 -1.59 -1.97 -1.45
C ILE A 199 -2.18 -3.38 -1.55
N GLU A 200 -1.62 -4.35 -0.84
CA GLU A 200 -1.99 -5.76 -0.90
C GLU A 200 -3.16 -6.08 0.04
N GLY A 201 -3.28 -5.43 1.20
CA GLY A 201 -4.42 -5.61 2.09
C GLY A 201 -5.76 -5.30 1.43
N SER A 202 -5.78 -4.37 0.46
CA SER A 202 -6.96 -4.07 -0.35
C SER A 202 -7.35 -5.18 -1.35
N LYS A 203 -6.41 -6.07 -1.67
CA LYS A 203 -6.55 -7.19 -2.63
C LYS A 203 -6.59 -8.57 -1.96
N GLN A 204 -6.47 -8.62 -0.64
CA GLN A 204 -6.56 -9.88 0.10
C GLN A 204 -7.87 -10.59 -0.24
N SER A 205 -7.73 -11.85 -0.63
CA SER A 205 -8.87 -12.75 -0.79
C SER A 205 -8.97 -13.63 0.46
N VAL A 206 -10.18 -14.08 0.73
CA VAL A 206 -10.45 -15.02 1.80
C VAL A 206 -11.07 -16.28 1.21
N GLN A 207 -10.75 -17.40 1.84
CA GLN A 207 -11.44 -18.66 1.64
C GLN A 207 -12.40 -18.86 2.80
N ILE A 208 -13.67 -19.09 2.50
CA ILE A 208 -14.72 -19.32 3.48
C ILE A 208 -15.25 -20.74 3.26
N PHE A 209 -15.11 -21.59 4.28
CA PHE A 209 -15.83 -22.86 4.39
C PHE A 209 -17.06 -22.67 5.24
N ILE A 210 -18.22 -23.03 4.69
CA ILE A 210 -19.53 -22.91 5.34
C ILE A 210 -20.05 -24.33 5.57
N PHE A 211 -20.21 -24.67 6.85
CA PHE A 211 -20.78 -25.92 7.31
C PHE A 211 -22.19 -25.62 7.83
N THR A 212 -23.21 -26.11 7.12
CA THR A 212 -24.61 -25.73 7.34
C THR A 212 -25.53 -26.93 7.12
N GLN A 213 -26.72 -26.89 7.72
CA GLN A 213 -27.80 -27.83 7.40
C GLN A 213 -28.66 -27.37 6.21
N LYS A 214 -28.44 -26.15 5.71
CA LYS A 214 -29.19 -25.53 4.61
C LYS A 214 -28.28 -25.13 3.43
N PRO A 215 -27.49 -26.07 2.86
CA PRO A 215 -26.51 -25.74 1.82
C PRO A 215 -27.16 -25.15 0.56
N GLU A 216 -28.38 -25.59 0.23
CA GLU A 216 -29.13 -25.15 -0.94
C GLU A 216 -29.62 -23.70 -0.84
N GLU A 217 -30.15 -23.29 0.32
CA GLU A 217 -30.60 -21.91 0.57
C GLU A 217 -29.41 -20.95 0.50
N ILE A 218 -28.31 -21.28 1.19
CA ILE A 218 -27.09 -20.47 1.16
C ILE A 218 -26.50 -20.41 -0.25
N ARG A 219 -26.52 -21.53 -1.00
CA ARG A 219 -26.05 -21.56 -2.39
C ARG A 219 -26.82 -20.58 -3.27
N ASN A 220 -28.15 -20.60 -3.16
CA ASN A 220 -29.01 -19.74 -3.97
C ASN A 220 -28.80 -18.25 -3.64
N GLU A 221 -28.61 -17.91 -2.37
CA GLU A 221 -28.30 -16.53 -1.96
C GLU A 221 -26.93 -16.05 -2.44
N ILE A 222 -25.89 -16.88 -2.35
CA ILE A 222 -24.54 -16.48 -2.80
C ILE A 222 -24.53 -16.28 -4.33
N ILE A 223 -25.14 -17.20 -5.08
CA ILE A 223 -25.14 -17.12 -6.55
C ILE A 223 -26.09 -16.02 -7.04
N GLY A 224 -27.29 -15.92 -6.46
CA GLY A 224 -28.35 -15.01 -6.92
C GLY A 224 -28.17 -13.57 -6.46
N THR A 225 -27.75 -13.36 -5.22
CA THR A 225 -27.71 -12.02 -4.59
C THR A 225 -26.31 -11.41 -4.64
N LEU A 226 -25.26 -12.23 -4.45
CA LEU A 226 -23.88 -11.74 -4.37
C LEU A 226 -23.09 -11.89 -5.67
N ASP A 227 -23.66 -12.54 -6.70
CA ASP A 227 -23.01 -12.84 -7.98
C ASP A 227 -21.62 -13.49 -7.81
N GLN A 228 -21.50 -14.35 -6.78
CA GLN A 228 -20.26 -15.06 -6.48
C GLN A 228 -20.39 -16.55 -6.80
N GLY A 229 -19.34 -17.09 -7.40
CA GLY A 229 -19.19 -18.53 -7.56
C GLY A 229 -18.84 -19.20 -6.24
N LEU A 230 -19.29 -20.44 -6.07
CA LEU A 230 -18.91 -21.31 -4.96
C LEU A 230 -18.72 -22.74 -5.45
N THR A 231 -17.99 -23.53 -4.67
CA THR A 231 -17.83 -24.97 -4.90
C THR A 231 -18.51 -25.73 -3.78
N VAL A 232 -19.29 -26.76 -4.12
CA VAL A 232 -19.87 -27.69 -3.15
C VAL A 232 -18.90 -28.85 -2.96
N LEU A 233 -18.45 -29.05 -1.73
CA LEU A 233 -17.63 -30.18 -1.33
C LEU A 233 -18.50 -31.20 -0.60
N ASN A 234 -18.65 -32.39 -1.18
CA ASN A 234 -19.33 -33.49 -0.52
C ASN A 234 -18.33 -34.21 0.40
N GLY A 235 -18.72 -34.42 1.65
CA GLY A 235 -17.93 -35.12 2.65
C GLY A 235 -18.80 -36.01 3.53
N SER A 236 -18.17 -36.70 4.48
CA SER A 236 -18.85 -37.48 5.50
C SER A 236 -18.37 -37.04 6.88
N GLY A 237 -19.29 -36.87 7.82
CA GLY A 237 -18.94 -36.49 9.19
C GLY A 237 -18.09 -37.57 9.86
N GLY A 238 -16.90 -37.21 10.36
CA GLY A 238 -15.97 -38.20 10.94
C GLY A 238 -16.53 -38.98 12.13
N TYR A 239 -17.41 -38.37 12.92
CA TYR A 239 -18.11 -39.03 14.03
C TYR A 239 -19.48 -39.56 13.61
N SER A 240 -20.30 -38.73 12.96
CA SER A 240 -21.70 -39.06 12.64
C SER A 240 -21.85 -40.03 11.46
N LYS A 241 -20.81 -40.15 10.61
CA LYS A 241 -20.81 -40.86 9.32
C LYS A 241 -21.90 -40.42 8.34
N LYS A 242 -22.58 -39.31 8.60
CA LYS A 242 -23.60 -38.75 7.72
C LYS A 242 -22.95 -38.00 6.57
N ASP A 243 -23.56 -38.08 5.40
CA ASP A 243 -23.19 -37.23 4.28
C ASP A 243 -23.44 -35.76 4.63
N VAL A 244 -22.43 -34.93 4.38
CA VAL A 244 -22.46 -33.49 4.65
C VAL A 244 -21.98 -32.74 3.41
N GLN A 245 -22.59 -31.59 3.16
CA GLN A 245 -22.15 -30.67 2.12
C GLN A 245 -21.49 -29.46 2.77
N VAL A 246 -20.28 -29.15 2.34
CA VAL A 246 -19.54 -27.96 2.77
C VAL A 246 -19.44 -27.02 1.57
N LEU A 247 -19.86 -25.77 1.75
CA LEU A 247 -19.73 -24.77 0.69
C LEU A 247 -18.37 -24.08 0.84
N MET A 248 -17.60 -24.03 -0.24
CA MET A 248 -16.34 -23.31 -0.33
C MET A 248 -16.51 -22.08 -1.21
N VAL A 249 -16.25 -20.90 -0.65
CA VAL A 249 -16.32 -19.62 -1.35
C VAL A 249 -14.94 -18.97 -1.33
N LEU A 250 -14.49 -18.51 -2.50
CA LEU A 250 -13.36 -17.60 -2.62
C LEU A 250 -13.95 -16.21 -2.89
N ALA A 251 -13.61 -15.24 -2.05
CA ALA A 251 -14.14 -13.88 -2.14
C ALA A 251 -13.06 -12.85 -1.81
N LYS A 252 -13.25 -11.60 -2.24
CA LYS A 252 -12.40 -10.51 -1.75
C LYS A 252 -12.72 -10.27 -0.27
N LYS A 253 -11.71 -9.93 0.53
CA LYS A 253 -11.86 -9.69 1.98
C LYS A 253 -12.92 -8.63 2.31
N ARG A 254 -13.12 -7.64 1.43
CA ARG A 254 -14.17 -6.61 1.58
C ARG A 254 -15.60 -7.17 1.43
N GLU A 255 -15.76 -8.24 0.67
CA GLU A 255 -17.06 -8.89 0.39
C GLU A 255 -17.41 -9.92 1.48
N SER A 256 -16.43 -10.41 2.24
CA SER A 256 -16.64 -11.44 3.26
C SER A 256 -17.65 -11.04 4.34
N GLN A 257 -17.69 -9.76 4.73
CA GLN A 257 -18.64 -9.28 5.72
C GLN A 257 -20.10 -9.38 5.25
N ALA A 258 -20.36 -9.14 3.96
CA ALA A 258 -21.69 -9.31 3.40
C ALA A 258 -22.10 -10.79 3.38
N ILE A 259 -21.18 -11.68 3.00
CA ILE A 259 -21.38 -13.13 3.00
C ILE A 259 -21.70 -13.64 4.41
N LEU A 260 -20.88 -13.26 5.41
CA LEU A 260 -21.09 -13.69 6.80
C LEU A 260 -22.44 -13.22 7.37
N ARG A 261 -22.86 -12.00 7.03
CA ARG A 261 -24.18 -11.48 7.43
C ARG A 261 -25.32 -12.26 6.79
N MET A 262 -25.22 -12.55 5.49
CA MET A 262 -26.22 -13.35 4.79
C MET A 262 -26.31 -14.76 5.37
N ILE A 263 -25.18 -15.44 5.61
CA ILE A 263 -25.17 -16.78 6.21
C ILE A 263 -25.89 -16.76 7.55
N LYS A 264 -25.59 -15.78 8.42
CA LYS A 264 -26.22 -15.65 9.73
C LYS A 264 -27.74 -15.42 9.66
N LEU A 265 -28.23 -14.77 8.59
CA LEU A 265 -29.67 -14.57 8.37
C LEU A 265 -30.37 -15.85 7.92
N VAL A 266 -29.72 -16.66 7.08
CA VAL A 266 -30.29 -17.91 6.53
C VAL A 266 -30.20 -19.08 7.53
N ASP A 267 -29.02 -19.24 8.13
CA ASP A 267 -28.71 -20.30 9.09
C ASP A 267 -27.86 -19.75 10.24
N PRO A 268 -28.50 -19.33 11.35
CA PRO A 268 -27.81 -18.87 12.55
C PRO A 268 -26.90 -19.92 13.20
N ASP A 269 -27.16 -21.20 12.96
CA ASP A 269 -26.40 -22.34 13.52
C ASP A 269 -25.27 -22.79 12.60
N ALA A 270 -25.06 -22.13 11.45
CA ALA A 270 -23.99 -22.44 10.53
C ALA A 270 -22.61 -22.22 11.18
N PHE A 271 -21.73 -23.20 11.01
CA PHE A 271 -20.35 -23.10 11.42
C PHE A 271 -19.49 -22.62 10.23
N ILE A 272 -18.62 -21.65 10.47
CA ILE A 272 -17.86 -20.98 9.40
C ILE A 272 -16.37 -21.00 9.75
N SER A 273 -15.53 -21.47 8.82
CA SER A 273 -14.08 -21.31 8.88
C SER A 273 -13.64 -20.34 7.79
N MET A 274 -12.92 -19.29 8.17
CA MET A 274 -12.41 -18.28 7.23
C MET A 274 -10.89 -18.19 7.33
N GLY A 275 -10.22 -18.44 6.21
CA GLY A 275 -8.76 -18.30 6.06
C GLY A 275 -8.41 -17.16 5.12
N SER A 276 -7.31 -16.45 5.42
CA SER A 276 -6.71 -15.54 4.44
C SER A 276 -5.95 -16.37 3.40
N VAL A 277 -6.16 -16.09 2.11
CA VAL A 277 -5.41 -16.73 1.04
C VAL A 277 -4.46 -15.72 0.39
N MET A 278 -3.21 -16.15 0.14
CA MET A 278 -2.17 -15.27 -0.42
C MET A 278 -2.53 -14.77 -1.83
N GLY A 279 -3.23 -15.58 -2.61
CA GLY A 279 -3.63 -15.21 -3.96
C GLY A 279 -4.70 -16.15 -4.51
N VAL A 280 -5.60 -15.59 -5.30
CA VAL A 280 -6.58 -16.33 -6.10
C VAL A 280 -6.41 -15.84 -7.53
N TYR A 281 -6.30 -16.77 -8.48
CA TYR A 281 -6.04 -16.45 -9.87
C TYR A 281 -7.04 -17.14 -10.79
N GLY A 282 -7.42 -16.46 -11.87
CA GLY A 282 -8.36 -16.99 -12.88
C GLY A 282 -9.68 -16.23 -12.95
N LYS A 283 -10.76 -16.90 -13.35
CA LYS A 283 -12.07 -16.26 -13.62
C LYS A 283 -12.59 -15.53 -12.38
N GLY A 284 -12.82 -14.22 -12.51
CA GLY A 284 -13.30 -13.34 -11.42
C GLY A 284 -12.20 -12.75 -10.53
N PHE A 285 -10.94 -13.16 -10.72
CA PHE A 285 -9.78 -12.73 -9.93
C PHE A 285 -8.63 -12.24 -10.83
N ASP A 286 -7.44 -12.05 -10.25
CA ASP A 286 -6.26 -11.63 -10.99
C ASP A 286 -5.85 -12.70 -12.02
N LYS A 287 -5.30 -12.27 -13.16
CA LYS A 287 -4.85 -13.20 -14.20
C LYS A 287 -3.60 -13.95 -13.73
N ILE A 288 -3.52 -15.24 -14.06
CA ILE A 288 -2.27 -15.99 -13.99
C ILE A 288 -1.32 -15.32 -14.99
N LYS A 289 -0.23 -14.74 -14.50
CA LYS A 289 0.83 -14.18 -15.35
C LYS A 289 1.81 -15.29 -15.69
N SER A 290 2.11 -15.46 -16.98
CA SER A 290 3.15 -16.36 -17.50
C SER A 290 4.54 -15.82 -17.22
#